data_AF-A0A1G3L200-F1
#
_entry.id   AF-A0A1G3L200-F1
#
_cell.length_a   1.000
_cell.length_b   1.000
_cell.length_c   1.000
_cell.angle_alpha   90.00
_cell.angle_beta   90.00
_cell.angle_gamma   90.00
#
_symmetry.space_group_name_H-M   'P 1'
#
loop_
_entity.id
_entity.type
_entity.pdbx_description
1 polymer ?
#
loop_
_entity_poly.entity_id
_entity_poly.type
_entity_poly.pdbx_seq_one_letter_code
_entity_poly.pdbx_strand_id
1 'polypeptide(L)'
;MKKTVFLIVFCILFSVLTVYSQNTKSDVARTKIFTCANQESIVKEECVVASDMVEGKENYILCIKSGTEGKYSYLINGKKYADVVPFSAKLSPDGNQWSYIKKFKEEYLVVINGKEYGPYKDAFNNLLKSSSVSFSANGKWGFFAKKTDDNYIIMIDGKEQGVFTNVTSFSYCYDGSTWGYIAEKDGVYSIVINGKKAGGTYTRGNFLVFSSDGKKWAAIIEEGTQSVNKYLILNNNEKFGPYYKIYPYPLFNGQNWACGINDNEVISIIVNGKKFLRYKDQVDKLTISQNGDNFAYSKEEGSNKKMFLNGKSIGLWGDIYSFYFILDDSNNWVYNAMRSLDFGKDIGANCIVTSSGEEIDRTAFHLVVAKSRKNIYWLSSDDNSVTFFLNKKEIKYEELEEYY
;
A
#
# COMPACT_ATOMS: atom_id res chain seq x y z
N MET A 1 19.45 -63.46 -42.54
CA MET A 1 19.58 -62.22 -43.37
C MET A 1 19.69 -61.01 -42.44
N LYS A 2 20.34 -59.92 -42.88
CA LYS A 2 20.26 -58.50 -42.40
C LYS A 2 19.85 -58.24 -40.91
N LYS A 3 20.76 -57.76 -40.04
CA LYS A 3 21.03 -56.32 -39.69
C LYS A 3 19.98 -55.69 -38.72
N THR A 4 20.25 -54.78 -37.76
CA THR A 4 21.48 -54.08 -37.25
C THR A 4 21.15 -53.14 -36.03
N VAL A 5 22.14 -52.75 -35.17
CA VAL A 5 22.17 -51.57 -34.22
C VAL A 5 21.34 -51.62 -32.90
N PHE A 6 21.66 -50.96 -31.75
CA PHE A 6 22.91 -50.54 -31.03
C PHE A 6 22.55 -49.86 -29.65
N LEU A 7 23.55 -49.55 -28.77
CA LEU A 7 23.52 -48.74 -27.49
C LEU A 7 22.96 -49.44 -26.19
N ILE A 8 23.33 -49.22 -24.89
CA ILE A 8 24.16 -48.27 -24.05
C ILE A 8 23.34 -47.14 -23.34
N VAL A 9 23.35 -46.87 -21.99
CA VAL A 9 24.04 -47.48 -20.79
C VAL A 9 23.51 -46.98 -19.39
N PHE A 10 23.71 -47.76 -18.29
CA PHE A 10 23.68 -47.48 -16.79
C PHE A 10 22.42 -46.86 -16.11
N CYS A 11 21.89 -47.34 -14.95
CA CYS A 11 22.33 -47.35 -13.50
C CYS A 11 22.19 -45.96 -12.79
N ILE A 12 21.92 -45.76 -11.47
CA ILE A 12 22.25 -46.43 -10.18
C ILE A 12 21.13 -46.18 -9.10
N LEU A 13 21.06 -46.95 -8.00
CA LEU A 13 20.20 -46.72 -6.80
C LEU A 13 20.81 -45.75 -5.76
N PHE A 14 19.98 -45.05 -4.96
CA PHE A 14 20.27 -44.78 -3.54
C PHE A 14 18.99 -44.60 -2.69
N SER A 15 19.11 -44.74 -1.37
CA SER A 15 18.00 -44.68 -0.39
C SER A 15 18.24 -43.63 0.71
N VAL A 16 17.16 -43.12 1.31
CA VAL A 16 17.18 -42.10 2.39
C VAL A 16 16.16 -42.48 3.48
N LEU A 17 16.47 -42.16 4.75
CA LEU A 17 15.61 -42.44 5.92
C LEU A 17 14.45 -41.45 6.05
N THR A 18 13.33 -41.93 6.58
CA THR A 18 12.16 -41.12 6.95
C THR A 18 12.29 -40.50 8.34
N VAL A 19 11.94 -39.22 8.48
CA VAL A 19 11.59 -38.59 9.76
C VAL A 19 10.19 -37.97 9.62
N TYR A 20 9.30 -38.28 10.55
CA TYR A 20 7.91 -37.82 10.55
C TYR A 20 7.75 -36.58 11.44
N SER A 21 7.09 -35.54 10.93
CA SER A 21 6.47 -34.49 11.76
C SER A 21 5.12 -34.02 11.20
N GLN A 22 4.10 -34.88 11.39
CA GLN A 22 2.65 -34.60 11.39
C GLN A 22 2.10 -33.52 10.43
N ASN A 23 1.46 -33.98 9.34
CA ASN A 23 0.56 -33.16 8.53
C ASN A 23 -0.67 -32.70 9.33
N THR A 24 -0.90 -31.39 9.40
CA THR A 24 -2.26 -30.83 9.56
C THR A 24 -2.77 -30.40 8.19
N LYS A 25 -3.52 -31.29 7.53
CA LYS A 25 -4.18 -30.95 6.26
C LYS A 25 -5.10 -29.75 6.43
N SER A 26 -4.97 -28.78 5.54
CA SER A 26 -6.05 -27.86 5.21
C SER A 26 -6.32 -28.01 3.71
N ASP A 27 -7.45 -28.64 3.35
CA ASP A 27 -7.84 -28.88 1.97
C ASP A 27 -8.39 -27.58 1.32
N VAL A 28 -7.55 -26.55 1.30
CA VAL A 28 -7.79 -25.28 0.60
C VAL A 28 -7.41 -25.46 -0.86
N ALA A 29 -8.37 -25.32 -1.77
CA ALA A 29 -8.11 -25.32 -3.21
C ALA A 29 -7.31 -24.07 -3.61
N ARG A 30 -5.97 -24.19 -3.63
CA ARG A 30 -5.04 -23.10 -3.98
C ARG A 30 -5.15 -22.79 -5.47
N THR A 31 -5.80 -21.68 -5.83
CA THR A 31 -6.02 -21.32 -7.25
C THR A 31 -4.80 -20.59 -7.83
N LYS A 32 -4.07 -21.32 -8.66
CA LYS A 32 -3.09 -20.92 -9.69
C LYS A 32 -2.91 -19.39 -9.91
N ILE A 33 -1.69 -18.90 -9.65
CA ILE A 33 -1.16 -17.63 -10.19
C ILE A 33 -0.80 -17.87 -11.67
N PHE A 34 -0.90 -16.87 -12.54
CA PHE A 34 -0.68 -17.02 -13.99
C PHE A 34 0.46 -16.16 -14.53
N THR A 35 1.22 -16.71 -15.48
CA THR A 35 2.09 -15.99 -16.41
C THR A 35 1.29 -15.33 -17.54
N CYS A 36 1.89 -14.34 -18.22
CA CYS A 36 1.44 -13.96 -19.56
C CYS A 36 1.61 -15.16 -20.52
N ALA A 37 0.74 -15.30 -21.51
CA ALA A 37 0.89 -16.33 -22.53
C ALA A 37 2.20 -16.12 -23.32
N ASN A 38 2.85 -17.22 -23.74
CA ASN A 38 4.22 -17.29 -24.27
C ASN A 38 4.56 -16.45 -25.54
N GLN A 39 3.69 -15.51 -25.96
CA GLN A 39 3.91 -14.59 -27.08
C GLN A 39 3.41 -13.14 -26.82
N GLU A 40 2.83 -12.81 -25.66
CA GLU A 40 2.52 -11.42 -25.30
C GLU A 40 3.69 -10.78 -24.53
N SER A 41 4.42 -9.85 -25.16
CA SER A 41 5.42 -9.02 -24.48
C SER A 41 4.75 -7.94 -23.64
N ILE A 42 5.03 -7.94 -22.34
CA ILE A 42 4.63 -6.85 -21.45
C ILE A 42 5.56 -5.65 -21.74
N VAL A 43 5.02 -4.60 -22.34
CA VAL A 43 5.77 -3.34 -22.52
C VAL A 43 6.01 -2.73 -21.14
N LYS A 44 7.28 -2.45 -20.82
CA LYS A 44 7.81 -1.99 -19.53
C LYS A 44 7.14 -0.73 -18.93
N GLU A 45 6.41 0.01 -19.74
CA GLU A 45 5.71 1.23 -19.34
C GLU A 45 4.48 0.94 -18.46
N GLU A 46 4.66 1.11 -17.14
CA GLU A 46 3.57 1.24 -16.16
C GLU A 46 2.81 -0.05 -15.80
N CYS A 47 3.53 -1.13 -15.52
CA CYS A 47 2.99 -2.20 -14.67
C CYS A 47 2.85 -1.71 -13.23
N VAL A 48 1.64 -1.84 -12.67
CA VAL A 48 1.34 -1.55 -11.27
C VAL A 48 0.86 -2.84 -10.62
N VAL A 49 1.61 -3.34 -9.63
CA VAL A 49 1.19 -4.50 -8.85
C VAL A 49 0.64 -4.02 -7.51
N ALA A 50 -0.65 -4.27 -7.28
CA ALA A 50 -1.24 -4.17 -5.95
C ALA A 50 -1.36 -5.58 -5.38
N SER A 51 -0.65 -5.85 -4.29
CA SER A 51 -0.78 -7.08 -3.50
C SER A 51 -0.99 -6.74 -2.03
N ASP A 52 -1.78 -7.56 -1.35
CA ASP A 52 -1.75 -7.64 0.10
C ASP A 52 -1.63 -9.11 0.50
N MET A 53 -0.70 -9.39 1.40
CA MET A 53 -0.18 -10.73 1.65
C MET A 53 -0.49 -11.12 3.09
N VAL A 54 -1.51 -11.97 3.25
CA VAL A 54 -1.97 -12.52 4.53
C VAL A 54 -1.93 -14.04 4.49
N GLU A 55 -1.16 -14.58 5.44
CA GLU A 55 -1.06 -15.98 5.89
C GLU A 55 -1.78 -17.04 5.01
N GLY A 56 -1.04 -17.59 4.04
CA GLY A 56 -1.48 -18.72 3.22
C GLY A 56 -2.32 -18.37 1.98
N LYS A 57 -2.62 -17.09 1.73
CA LYS A 57 -3.29 -16.63 0.49
C LYS A 57 -2.52 -15.50 -0.18
N GLU A 58 -1.91 -15.79 -1.31
CA GLU A 58 -1.30 -14.76 -2.16
C GLU A 58 -2.35 -14.20 -3.13
N ASN A 59 -2.56 -12.88 -3.11
CA ASN A 59 -3.47 -12.21 -4.03
C ASN A 59 -2.77 -11.02 -4.69
N TYR A 60 -2.83 -10.98 -6.02
CA TYR A 60 -2.14 -9.99 -6.84
C TYR A 60 -3.12 -9.39 -7.86
N ILE A 61 -3.15 -8.06 -7.97
CA ILE A 61 -3.72 -7.35 -9.12
C ILE A 61 -2.56 -6.82 -9.94
N LEU A 62 -2.47 -7.23 -11.21
CA LEU A 62 -1.50 -6.71 -12.17
C LEU A 62 -2.19 -5.72 -13.12
N CYS A 63 -1.74 -4.47 -13.12
CA CYS A 63 -2.05 -3.50 -14.17
C CYS A 63 -1.16 -3.74 -15.38
N ILE A 64 -1.73 -3.70 -16.59
CA ILE A 64 -1.01 -3.78 -17.85
C ILE A 64 -1.48 -2.63 -18.76
N LYS A 65 -0.55 -1.82 -19.25
CA LYS A 65 -0.77 -0.80 -20.27
C LYS A 65 -0.85 -1.48 -21.64
N SER A 66 -1.96 -1.34 -22.37
CA SER A 66 -2.17 -2.00 -23.65
C SER A 66 -1.92 -1.05 -24.82
N GLY A 67 -0.66 -0.98 -25.26
CA GLY A 67 -0.25 -0.32 -26.50
C GLY A 67 -0.30 1.22 -26.48
N THR A 68 -0.23 1.79 -27.69
CA THR A 68 0.02 3.22 -27.95
C THR A 68 -1.15 4.16 -27.63
N GLU A 69 -2.35 3.65 -27.34
CA GLU A 69 -3.55 4.46 -27.11
C GLU A 69 -3.80 4.83 -25.63
N GLY A 70 -2.85 4.55 -24.72
CA GLY A 70 -2.98 4.89 -23.30
C GLY A 70 -4.12 4.17 -22.58
N LYS A 71 -4.57 3.03 -23.13
CA LYS A 71 -5.59 2.16 -22.53
C LYS A 71 -4.93 1.21 -21.53
N TYR A 72 -5.61 0.97 -20.41
CA TYR A 72 -5.16 0.07 -19.36
C TYR A 72 -6.08 -1.14 -19.22
N SER A 73 -5.52 -2.24 -18.73
CA SER A 73 -6.28 -3.40 -18.27
C SER A 73 -5.78 -3.85 -16.89
N TYR A 74 -6.69 -4.32 -16.03
CA TYR A 74 -6.33 -5.10 -14.85
C TYR A 74 -6.47 -6.60 -15.14
N LEU A 75 -5.47 -7.39 -14.77
CA LEU A 75 -5.57 -8.83 -14.64
C LEU A 75 -5.84 -9.15 -13.17
N ILE A 76 -7.00 -9.74 -12.88
CA ILE A 76 -7.42 -10.15 -11.53
C ILE A 76 -7.93 -11.59 -11.61
N ASN A 77 -7.30 -12.49 -10.84
CA ASN A 77 -7.61 -13.92 -10.79
C ASN A 77 -7.70 -14.57 -12.20
N GLY A 78 -6.71 -14.28 -13.05
CA GLY A 78 -6.64 -14.79 -14.43
C GLY A 78 -7.59 -14.12 -15.44
N LYS A 79 -8.51 -13.24 -14.99
CA LYS A 79 -9.45 -12.54 -15.87
C LYS A 79 -8.98 -11.12 -16.17
N LYS A 80 -8.96 -10.75 -17.45
CA LYS A 80 -8.63 -9.41 -17.96
C LYS A 80 -9.87 -8.52 -17.92
N TYR A 81 -9.70 -7.30 -17.41
CA TYR A 81 -10.72 -6.25 -17.33
C TYR A 81 -10.16 -4.99 -18.03
N ALA A 82 -10.84 -4.51 -19.07
CA ALA A 82 -10.41 -3.37 -19.89
C ALA A 82 -11.04 -2.04 -19.45
N ASP A 83 -10.60 -0.93 -20.07
CA ASP A 83 -11.08 0.43 -19.86
C ASP A 83 -11.00 0.91 -18.39
N VAL A 84 -10.01 0.39 -17.67
CA VAL A 84 -9.77 0.69 -16.25
C VAL A 84 -9.04 2.02 -16.08
N VAL A 85 -9.34 2.73 -14.99
CA VAL A 85 -8.56 3.90 -14.57
C VAL A 85 -7.28 3.38 -13.91
N PRO A 86 -6.08 3.79 -14.34
CA PRO A 86 -4.83 3.36 -13.72
C PRO A 86 -4.76 3.83 -12.26
N PHE A 87 -3.96 3.15 -11.43
CA PHE A 87 -3.84 3.38 -9.98
C PHE A 87 -5.17 3.28 -9.17
N SER A 88 -6.27 2.78 -9.77
CA SER A 88 -7.56 2.60 -9.09
C SER A 88 -7.74 1.24 -8.42
N ALA A 89 -6.94 0.23 -8.78
CA ALA A 89 -7.01 -1.10 -8.18
C ALA A 89 -6.68 -1.10 -6.68
N LYS A 90 -7.44 -1.87 -5.89
CA LYS A 90 -7.15 -2.20 -4.48
C LYS A 90 -7.62 -3.61 -4.14
N LEU A 91 -6.89 -4.27 -3.24
CA LEU A 91 -7.30 -5.48 -2.55
C LEU A 91 -7.83 -5.16 -1.15
N SER A 92 -8.59 -6.08 -0.55
CA SER A 92 -8.77 -6.13 0.91
C SER A 92 -7.53 -6.68 1.61
N PRO A 93 -7.33 -6.41 2.91
CA PRO A 93 -6.14 -6.88 3.62
C PRO A 93 -5.97 -8.40 3.64
N ASP A 94 -7.07 -9.14 3.65
CA ASP A 94 -7.13 -10.61 3.58
C ASP A 94 -7.05 -11.16 2.14
N GLY A 95 -6.89 -10.29 1.15
CA GLY A 95 -6.80 -10.58 -0.28
C GLY A 95 -8.08 -11.08 -0.95
N ASN A 96 -9.11 -11.49 -0.19
CA ASN A 96 -10.30 -12.17 -0.72
C ASN A 96 -11.27 -11.23 -1.47
N GLN A 97 -11.07 -9.91 -1.40
CA GLN A 97 -11.82 -8.92 -2.17
C GLN A 97 -10.91 -8.01 -2.97
N TRP A 98 -11.48 -7.48 -4.05
CA TRP A 98 -10.80 -6.54 -4.94
C TRP A 98 -11.77 -5.48 -5.45
N SER A 99 -11.20 -4.33 -5.81
CA SER A 99 -11.92 -3.25 -6.48
C SER A 99 -11.05 -2.57 -7.53
N TYR A 100 -11.70 -1.92 -8.51
CA TYR A 100 -11.09 -0.96 -9.42
C TYR A 100 -12.16 0.04 -9.89
N ILE A 101 -11.75 1.11 -10.57
CA ILE A 101 -12.63 2.05 -11.26
C ILE A 101 -12.44 1.85 -12.77
N LYS A 102 -13.53 1.81 -13.54
CA LYS A 102 -13.49 1.84 -15.02
C LYS A 102 -14.20 3.07 -15.57
N LYS A 103 -13.78 3.53 -16.74
CA LYS A 103 -14.52 4.53 -17.51
C LYS A 103 -15.74 3.88 -18.19
N PHE A 104 -16.86 4.59 -18.24
CA PHE A 104 -18.10 4.17 -18.87
C PHE A 104 -18.79 5.39 -19.49
N LYS A 105 -18.66 5.55 -20.81
CA LYS A 105 -18.93 6.85 -21.49
C LYS A 105 -18.10 7.94 -20.79
N GLU A 106 -18.63 9.15 -20.60
CA GLU A 106 -17.94 10.23 -19.87
C GLU A 106 -18.19 10.21 -18.36
N GLU A 107 -18.44 9.02 -17.80
CA GLU A 107 -18.67 8.78 -16.37
C GLU A 107 -17.88 7.54 -15.90
N TYR A 108 -17.95 7.23 -14.61
CA TYR A 108 -17.15 6.18 -13.97
C TYR A 108 -18.03 5.16 -13.26
N LEU A 109 -17.58 3.90 -13.25
CA LEU A 109 -18.18 2.81 -12.48
C LEU A 109 -17.15 2.26 -11.49
N VAL A 110 -17.55 2.17 -10.23
CA VAL A 110 -16.78 1.50 -9.17
C VAL A 110 -17.13 0.02 -9.23
N VAL A 111 -16.13 -0.84 -9.46
CA VAL A 111 -16.30 -2.29 -9.49
C VAL A 111 -15.73 -2.87 -8.22
N ILE A 112 -16.50 -3.70 -7.50
CA ILE A 112 -16.09 -4.41 -6.28
C ILE A 112 -16.49 -5.87 -6.43
N ASN A 113 -15.52 -6.79 -6.39
CA ASN A 113 -15.72 -8.23 -6.57
C ASN A 113 -16.54 -8.58 -7.84
N GLY A 114 -16.35 -7.81 -8.92
CA GLY A 114 -17.05 -7.97 -10.20
C GLY A 114 -18.47 -7.37 -10.25
N LYS A 115 -18.99 -6.83 -9.14
CA LYS A 115 -20.26 -6.08 -9.13
C LYS A 115 -19.99 -4.58 -9.32
N GLU A 116 -20.79 -3.95 -10.18
CA GLU A 116 -20.61 -2.56 -10.59
C GLU A 116 -21.57 -1.61 -9.84
N TYR A 117 -21.09 -0.41 -9.52
CA TYR A 117 -21.82 0.65 -8.83
C TYR A 117 -21.61 1.99 -9.55
N GLY A 118 -22.69 2.75 -9.75
CA GLY A 118 -22.72 4.03 -10.47
C GLY A 118 -23.80 4.04 -11.56
N PRO A 119 -23.64 4.84 -12.63
CA PRO A 119 -22.48 5.69 -12.94
C PRO A 119 -22.30 6.87 -11.96
N TYR A 120 -21.10 7.43 -11.97
CA TYR A 120 -20.68 8.59 -11.15
C TYR A 120 -19.84 9.57 -11.98
N LYS A 121 -19.85 10.85 -11.63
CA LYS A 121 -19.00 11.88 -12.26
C LYS A 121 -17.51 11.70 -11.94
N ASP A 122 -17.20 11.19 -10.75
CA ASP A 122 -15.85 10.82 -10.31
C ASP A 122 -15.96 9.80 -9.15
N ALA A 123 -14.96 8.94 -8.99
CA ALA A 123 -14.78 8.06 -7.83
C ALA A 123 -13.31 7.99 -7.36
N PHE A 124 -12.43 8.83 -7.90
CA PHE A 124 -11.02 8.86 -7.59
C PHE A 124 -10.75 9.74 -6.36
N ASN A 125 -9.96 9.24 -5.41
CA ASN A 125 -9.52 10.05 -4.28
C ASN A 125 -8.36 10.94 -4.73
N ASN A 126 -8.68 12.19 -5.04
CA ASN A 126 -7.72 13.18 -5.53
C ASN A 126 -6.61 13.58 -4.54
N LEU A 127 -6.76 13.27 -3.24
CA LEU A 127 -5.70 13.43 -2.22
C LEU A 127 -4.74 12.24 -2.18
N LEU A 128 -5.26 11.01 -2.33
CA LEU A 128 -4.50 9.76 -2.27
C LEU A 128 -4.05 9.23 -3.65
N LYS A 129 -4.36 9.95 -4.74
CA LYS A 129 -4.09 9.59 -6.14
C LYS A 129 -4.39 8.11 -6.47
N SER A 130 -5.51 7.62 -5.95
CA SER A 130 -5.97 6.24 -6.07
C SER A 130 -7.48 6.16 -5.87
N SER A 131 -8.10 4.99 -6.02
CA SER A 131 -9.54 4.80 -5.77
C SER A 131 -9.98 5.25 -4.36
N SER A 132 -11.21 5.76 -4.24
CA SER A 132 -11.82 6.10 -2.94
C SER A 132 -12.25 4.89 -2.10
N VAL A 133 -12.20 3.67 -2.66
CA VAL A 133 -12.57 2.43 -1.97
C VAL A 133 -11.65 2.19 -0.76
N SER A 134 -12.24 1.78 0.36
CA SER A 134 -11.57 1.25 1.55
C SER A 134 -12.17 -0.10 1.91
N PHE A 135 -11.30 -1.05 2.24
CA PHE A 135 -11.63 -2.40 2.68
C PHE A 135 -11.16 -2.62 4.12
N SER A 136 -11.74 -3.62 4.77
CA SER A 136 -11.25 -4.19 6.03
C SER A 136 -11.02 -5.70 5.90
N ALA A 137 -10.25 -6.27 6.81
CA ALA A 137 -9.86 -7.68 6.81
C ALA A 137 -11.02 -8.66 7.12
N ASN A 138 -12.19 -8.16 7.53
CA ASN A 138 -13.37 -8.99 7.86
C ASN A 138 -14.38 -9.11 6.70
N GLY A 139 -14.10 -8.52 5.54
CA GLY A 139 -14.99 -8.51 4.38
C GLY A 139 -15.81 -7.22 4.17
N LYS A 140 -15.87 -6.29 5.14
CA LYS A 140 -16.57 -5.00 4.92
C LYS A 140 -15.83 -4.07 3.97
N TRP A 141 -16.58 -3.26 3.25
CA TRP A 141 -16.09 -2.32 2.24
C TRP A 141 -16.92 -1.03 2.18
N GLY A 142 -16.36 -0.01 1.55
CA GLY A 142 -17.06 1.25 1.32
C GLY A 142 -16.25 2.20 0.46
N PHE A 143 -16.90 3.23 -0.08
CA PHE A 143 -16.28 4.23 -0.95
C PHE A 143 -17.07 5.54 -0.92
N PHE A 144 -16.50 6.60 -1.50
CA PHE A 144 -17.23 7.82 -1.82
C PHE A 144 -17.10 8.18 -3.30
N ALA A 145 -18.14 8.77 -3.88
CA ALA A 145 -18.16 9.11 -5.30
C ALA A 145 -18.95 10.40 -5.55
N LYS A 146 -18.54 11.18 -6.55
CA LYS A 146 -19.23 12.38 -7.02
C LYS A 146 -20.45 11.94 -7.85
N LYS A 147 -21.66 12.20 -7.37
CA LYS A 147 -22.92 11.66 -7.93
C LYS A 147 -23.59 12.63 -8.91
N THR A 148 -23.52 13.93 -8.64
CA THR A 148 -23.76 15.00 -9.64
C THR A 148 -22.65 16.03 -9.54
N ASP A 149 -22.67 17.07 -10.36
CA ASP A 149 -21.60 18.06 -10.35
C ASP A 149 -21.49 18.88 -9.05
N ASP A 150 -22.54 18.87 -8.23
CA ASP A 150 -22.69 19.61 -6.97
C ASP A 150 -22.62 18.73 -5.71
N ASN A 151 -22.60 17.39 -5.84
CA ASN A 151 -22.68 16.51 -4.67
C ASN A 151 -21.96 15.16 -4.77
N TYR A 152 -21.66 14.64 -3.59
CA TYR A 152 -21.02 13.36 -3.33
C TYR A 152 -21.92 12.46 -2.50
N ILE A 153 -21.74 11.15 -2.62
CA ILE A 153 -22.31 10.14 -1.71
C ILE A 153 -21.22 9.31 -1.05
N ILE A 154 -21.59 8.65 0.04
CA ILE A 154 -20.79 7.64 0.72
C ILE A 154 -21.58 6.33 0.72
N MET A 155 -20.95 5.26 0.23
CA MET A 155 -21.48 3.90 0.21
C MET A 155 -20.74 3.06 1.24
N ILE A 156 -21.45 2.41 2.16
CA ILE A 156 -20.90 1.51 3.18
C ILE A 156 -21.66 0.20 3.13
N ASP A 157 -20.96 -0.92 2.87
CA ASP A 157 -21.54 -2.27 2.73
C ASP A 157 -22.82 -2.30 1.85
N GLY A 158 -22.78 -1.57 0.72
CA GLY A 158 -23.88 -1.47 -0.24
C GLY A 158 -24.99 -0.46 0.08
N LYS A 159 -24.86 0.34 1.16
CA LYS A 159 -25.88 1.32 1.60
C LYS A 159 -25.38 2.76 1.48
N GLU A 160 -26.15 3.60 0.78
CA GLU A 160 -25.90 5.05 0.70
C GLU A 160 -26.17 5.70 2.07
N GLN A 161 -25.18 6.40 2.62
CA GLN A 161 -25.25 7.03 3.95
C GLN A 161 -25.88 8.43 3.93
N GLY A 162 -26.02 9.02 2.74
CA GLY A 162 -26.51 10.37 2.53
C GLY A 162 -25.82 11.06 1.36
N VAL A 163 -26.33 12.26 1.05
CA VAL A 163 -25.79 13.18 0.04
C VAL A 163 -25.08 14.33 0.76
N PHE A 164 -23.90 14.69 0.26
CA PHE A 164 -22.97 15.65 0.85
C PHE A 164 -22.49 16.63 -0.22
N THR A 165 -22.18 17.88 0.16
CA THR A 165 -21.60 18.87 -0.76
C THR A 165 -20.19 18.46 -1.17
N ASN A 166 -19.42 17.86 -0.26
CA ASN A 166 -18.10 17.30 -0.52
C ASN A 166 -17.82 16.10 0.40
N VAL A 167 -16.94 15.19 -0.03
CA VAL A 167 -16.37 14.13 0.82
C VAL A 167 -14.87 14.05 0.57
N THR A 168 -14.07 14.17 1.62
CA THR A 168 -12.60 14.21 1.53
C THR A 168 -11.92 12.95 2.06
N SER A 169 -12.57 12.22 2.97
CA SER A 169 -12.04 10.97 3.53
C SER A 169 -13.13 9.97 3.86
N PHE A 170 -12.82 8.69 3.63
CA PHE A 170 -13.54 7.52 4.14
C PHE A 170 -12.50 6.45 4.51
N SER A 171 -12.69 5.74 5.62
CA SER A 171 -11.76 4.72 6.11
C SER A 171 -12.45 3.70 7.02
N TYR A 172 -12.00 2.44 6.95
CA TYR A 172 -12.18 1.43 7.98
C TYR A 172 -10.91 1.29 8.84
N CYS A 173 -11.07 0.87 10.10
CA CYS A 173 -9.98 0.22 10.83
C CYS A 173 -9.74 -1.20 10.28
N TYR A 174 -8.58 -1.78 10.59
CA TYR A 174 -8.11 -3.02 9.96
C TYR A 174 -9.10 -4.19 10.10
N ASP A 175 -9.63 -4.40 11.31
CA ASP A 175 -10.57 -5.49 11.62
C ASP A 175 -12.02 -5.21 11.19
N GLY A 176 -12.31 -4.01 10.65
CA GLY A 176 -13.65 -3.57 10.25
C GLY A 176 -14.66 -3.45 11.39
N SER A 177 -14.21 -3.37 12.66
CA SER A 177 -15.08 -3.08 13.81
C SER A 177 -15.58 -1.63 13.80
N THR A 178 -14.77 -0.72 13.27
CA THR A 178 -14.99 0.73 13.21
C THR A 178 -14.74 1.29 11.81
N TRP A 179 -15.53 2.28 11.43
CA TRP A 179 -15.39 3.05 10.20
C TRP A 179 -15.67 4.52 10.45
N GLY A 180 -15.27 5.38 9.51
CA GLY A 180 -15.63 6.79 9.55
C GLY A 180 -15.42 7.52 8.23
N TYR A 181 -15.91 8.75 8.20
CA TYR A 181 -15.71 9.68 7.09
C TYR A 181 -15.53 11.13 7.56
N ILE A 182 -15.00 11.95 6.66
CA ILE A 182 -15.04 13.41 6.73
C ILE A 182 -15.82 13.90 5.51
N ALA A 183 -16.92 14.61 5.78
CA ALA A 183 -17.81 15.12 4.74
C ALA A 183 -18.31 16.52 5.08
N GLU A 184 -18.57 17.30 4.04
CA GLU A 184 -19.19 18.62 4.10
C GLU A 184 -20.69 18.49 3.88
N LYS A 185 -21.48 19.10 4.77
CA LYS A 185 -22.90 19.32 4.55
C LYS A 185 -23.29 20.68 5.10
N ASP A 186 -24.16 21.39 4.37
CA ASP A 186 -24.70 22.70 4.74
C ASP A 186 -23.58 23.73 5.05
N GLY A 187 -22.47 23.67 4.30
CA GLY A 187 -21.28 24.53 4.44
C GLY A 187 -20.31 24.16 5.57
N VAL A 188 -20.48 23.00 6.21
CA VAL A 188 -19.72 22.61 7.41
C VAL A 188 -19.14 21.20 7.31
N TYR A 189 -17.85 21.06 7.58
CA TYR A 189 -17.19 19.75 7.68
C TYR A 189 -17.46 19.10 9.04
N SER A 190 -17.92 17.85 9.02
CA SER A 190 -18.08 17.00 10.21
C SER A 190 -17.26 15.71 10.06
N ILE A 191 -16.62 15.28 11.14
CA ILE A 191 -16.08 13.91 11.26
C ILE A 191 -17.22 13.01 11.76
N VAL A 192 -17.40 11.84 11.15
CA VAL A 192 -18.39 10.84 11.56
C VAL A 192 -17.69 9.50 11.77
N ILE A 193 -17.89 8.88 12.93
CA ILE A 193 -17.33 7.57 13.31
C ILE A 193 -18.51 6.66 13.68
N ASN A 194 -18.61 5.48 13.06
CA ASN A 194 -19.70 4.52 13.28
C ASN A 194 -21.12 5.17 13.28
N GLY A 195 -21.35 6.07 12.32
CA GLY A 195 -22.63 6.78 12.13
C GLY A 195 -22.91 7.93 13.13
N LYS A 196 -21.99 8.23 14.05
CA LYS A 196 -22.13 9.32 15.03
C LYS A 196 -21.13 10.44 14.72
N LYS A 197 -21.56 11.71 14.84
CA LYS A 197 -20.61 12.84 14.78
C LYS A 197 -19.57 12.71 15.89
N ALA A 198 -18.30 12.96 15.56
CA ALA A 198 -17.18 12.90 16.48
C ALA A 198 -16.40 14.21 16.45
N GLY A 199 -16.04 14.73 17.63
CA GLY A 199 -15.42 16.04 17.75
C GLY A 199 -16.36 17.20 17.40
N GLY A 200 -15.80 18.26 16.82
CA GLY A 200 -16.50 19.51 16.49
C GLY A 200 -16.90 19.64 15.03
N THR A 201 -17.14 20.89 14.63
CA THR A 201 -17.43 21.33 13.26
C THR A 201 -16.28 22.18 12.74
N TYR A 202 -15.84 21.94 11.50
CA TYR A 202 -14.61 22.51 10.95
C TYR A 202 -14.85 23.23 9.60
N THR A 203 -13.96 24.14 9.21
CA THR A 203 -14.04 24.78 7.88
C THR A 203 -13.51 23.85 6.78
N ARG A 204 -12.65 22.89 7.13
CA ARG A 204 -12.25 21.76 6.26
C ARG A 204 -11.77 20.58 7.09
N GLY A 205 -11.84 19.38 6.53
CA GLY A 205 -11.03 18.23 6.95
C GLY A 205 -10.55 17.43 5.75
N ASN A 206 -9.40 16.77 5.85
CA ASN A 206 -8.70 16.17 4.71
C ASN A 206 -8.46 14.65 4.85
N PHE A 207 -7.88 14.23 5.98
CA PHE A 207 -7.51 12.83 6.23
C PHE A 207 -8.21 12.32 7.50
N LEU A 208 -8.71 11.08 7.47
CA LEU A 208 -9.14 10.30 8.64
C LEU A 208 -8.47 8.93 8.60
N VAL A 209 -7.90 8.52 9.74
CA VAL A 209 -7.16 7.27 9.91
C VAL A 209 -7.46 6.66 11.28
N PHE A 210 -7.33 5.34 11.39
CA PHE A 210 -7.61 4.56 12.60
C PHE A 210 -6.38 3.78 13.08
N SER A 211 -6.33 3.44 14.37
CA SER A 211 -5.48 2.34 14.85
C SER A 211 -5.97 1.01 14.28
N SER A 212 -5.07 0.02 14.22
CA SER A 212 -5.41 -1.33 13.73
C SER A 212 -6.50 -2.01 14.57
N ASP A 213 -6.59 -1.68 15.86
CA ASP A 213 -7.62 -2.17 16.79
C ASP A 213 -8.90 -1.31 16.84
N GLY A 214 -9.02 -0.30 15.97
CA GLY A 214 -10.19 0.59 15.87
C GLY A 214 -10.45 1.52 17.06
N LYS A 215 -9.68 1.41 18.16
CA LYS A 215 -9.93 2.17 19.41
C LYS A 215 -9.44 3.61 19.37
N LYS A 216 -8.53 3.95 18.45
CA LYS A 216 -8.05 5.31 18.23
C LYS A 216 -8.34 5.76 16.81
N TRP A 217 -8.60 7.06 16.65
CA TRP A 217 -8.74 7.70 15.35
C TRP A 217 -8.03 9.05 15.37
N ALA A 218 -7.50 9.45 14.21
CA ALA A 218 -6.87 10.75 14.01
C ALA A 218 -7.35 11.39 12.72
N ALA A 219 -7.55 12.70 12.74
CA ALA A 219 -7.96 13.49 11.59
C ALA A 219 -7.11 14.76 11.42
N ILE A 220 -6.89 15.18 10.17
CA ILE A 220 -6.32 16.49 9.85
C ILE A 220 -7.47 17.42 9.44
N ILE A 221 -7.63 18.52 10.17
CA ILE A 221 -8.64 19.55 9.94
C ILE A 221 -8.02 20.95 9.79
N GLU A 222 -8.77 21.89 9.23
CA GLU A 222 -8.44 23.31 9.14
C GLU A 222 -9.54 24.14 9.83
N GLU A 223 -9.16 25.27 10.40
CA GLU A 223 -10.07 26.22 11.07
C GLU A 223 -9.70 27.67 10.74
N GLY A 224 -10.70 28.55 10.73
CA GLY A 224 -10.54 29.98 10.48
C GLY A 224 -10.68 30.38 9.02
N THR A 225 -10.59 31.69 8.76
CA THR A 225 -10.80 32.32 7.44
C THR A 225 -9.55 32.33 6.54
N GLN A 226 -8.40 31.88 7.06
CA GLN A 226 -7.16 31.70 6.30
C GLN A 226 -6.71 30.24 6.46
N SER A 227 -6.75 29.46 5.37
CA SER A 227 -6.51 27.99 5.33
C SER A 227 -5.05 27.57 5.56
N VAL A 228 -4.32 28.36 6.35
CA VAL A 228 -2.91 28.14 6.73
C VAL A 228 -2.84 27.13 7.88
N ASN A 229 -3.64 27.35 8.93
CA ASN A 229 -3.60 26.59 10.18
C ASN A 229 -4.28 25.23 10.06
N LYS A 230 -3.47 24.17 10.11
CA LYS A 230 -3.92 22.78 10.21
C LYS A 230 -3.78 22.30 11.65
N TYR A 231 -4.72 21.47 12.07
CA TYR A 231 -4.71 20.82 13.38
C TYR A 231 -4.83 19.32 13.20
N LEU A 232 -4.13 18.59 14.05
CA LEU A 232 -4.34 17.16 14.27
C LEU A 232 -5.38 17.02 15.38
N ILE A 233 -6.51 16.40 15.08
CA ILE A 233 -7.48 15.93 16.08
C ILE A 233 -7.23 14.44 16.28
N LEU A 234 -6.81 14.06 17.47
CA LEU A 234 -6.85 12.69 17.97
C LEU A 234 -8.14 12.53 18.80
N ASN A 235 -8.69 11.32 18.85
CA ASN A 235 -9.66 10.82 19.84
C ASN A 235 -10.54 11.89 20.54
N ASN A 236 -11.68 12.24 19.94
CA ASN A 236 -12.74 13.03 20.59
C ASN A 236 -12.27 14.36 21.25
N ASN A 237 -11.42 15.11 20.54
CA ASN A 237 -10.92 16.48 20.84
C ASN A 237 -9.54 16.61 21.51
N GLU A 238 -8.68 15.59 21.51
CA GLU A 238 -7.23 15.82 21.71
C GLU A 238 -6.67 16.60 20.50
N LYS A 239 -6.50 17.92 20.64
CA LYS A 239 -6.17 18.84 19.53
C LYS A 239 -4.73 19.33 19.60
N PHE A 240 -3.96 19.07 18.55
CA PHE A 240 -2.56 19.51 18.39
C PHE A 240 -2.44 20.49 17.22
N GLY A 241 -1.86 21.66 17.46
CA GLY A 241 -1.69 22.73 16.46
C GLY A 241 -1.80 24.12 17.10
N PRO A 242 -1.88 25.20 16.30
CA PRO A 242 -1.85 25.20 14.84
C PRO A 242 -0.49 24.78 14.27
N TYR A 243 -0.49 24.13 13.11
CA TYR A 243 0.69 23.82 12.30
C TYR A 243 0.49 24.31 10.87
N TYR A 244 1.56 24.74 10.22
CA TYR A 244 1.52 25.17 8.81
C TYR A 244 1.24 24.00 7.86
N LYS A 245 1.86 22.84 8.14
CA LYS A 245 1.72 21.59 7.38
C LYS A 245 1.83 20.39 8.32
N ILE A 246 1.12 19.31 8.02
CA ILE A 246 1.22 18.00 8.70
C ILE A 246 1.45 16.97 7.58
N TYR A 247 2.50 16.14 7.71
CA TYR A 247 2.97 15.25 6.64
C TYR A 247 3.87 14.13 7.21
N PRO A 248 3.69 12.85 6.80
CA PRO A 248 2.48 12.33 6.15
C PRO A 248 1.23 12.57 7.02
N TYR A 249 0.07 12.08 6.56
CA TYR A 249 -1.08 11.89 7.46
C TYR A 249 -0.67 11.04 8.68
N PRO A 250 -1.38 11.12 9.82
CA PRO A 250 -0.96 10.43 11.04
C PRO A 250 -0.82 8.93 10.79
N LEU A 251 0.33 8.39 11.18
CA LEU A 251 0.61 6.97 11.09
C LEU A 251 0.26 6.34 12.43
N PHE A 252 -0.58 5.31 12.43
CA PHE A 252 -0.80 4.46 13.61
C PHE A 252 -0.04 3.15 13.46
N ASN A 253 0.50 2.66 14.57
CA ASN A 253 0.97 1.28 14.68
C ASN A 253 0.61 0.74 16.07
N GLY A 254 -0.35 -0.18 16.11
CA GLY A 254 -1.04 -0.57 17.35
C GLY A 254 -1.65 0.64 18.08
N GLN A 255 -1.26 0.84 19.34
CA GLN A 255 -1.69 2.00 20.13
C GLN A 255 -0.88 3.28 19.85
N ASN A 256 0.25 3.18 19.15
CA ASN A 256 1.20 4.26 18.96
C ASN A 256 0.88 5.07 17.71
N TRP A 257 1.25 6.36 17.71
CA TRP A 257 1.08 7.22 16.54
C TRP A 257 2.23 8.20 16.33
N ALA A 258 2.41 8.62 15.08
CA ALA A 258 3.35 9.68 14.71
C ALA A 258 2.93 10.49 13.49
N CYS A 259 3.45 11.71 13.39
CA CYS A 259 3.40 12.54 12.18
C CYS A 259 4.58 13.52 12.15
N GLY A 260 5.00 13.93 10.96
CA GLY A 260 5.80 15.14 10.78
C GLY A 260 4.90 16.38 10.78
N ILE A 261 5.41 17.48 11.31
CA ILE A 261 4.78 18.79 11.30
C ILE A 261 5.77 19.85 10.78
N ASN A 262 5.25 20.91 10.18
CA ASN A 262 5.97 22.17 10.00
C ASN A 262 5.32 23.23 10.91
N ASP A 263 6.12 23.77 11.81
CA ASP A 263 5.76 24.75 12.82
C ASP A 263 6.69 25.95 12.61
N ASN A 264 6.25 26.88 11.75
CA ASN A 264 6.97 28.10 11.39
C ASN A 264 8.40 27.83 10.91
N GLU A 265 8.54 27.14 9.77
CA GLU A 265 9.79 26.65 9.17
C GLU A 265 10.53 25.57 9.97
N VAL A 266 10.24 25.40 11.26
CA VAL A 266 10.81 24.31 12.07
C VAL A 266 10.02 23.04 11.86
N ILE A 267 10.70 22.04 11.31
CA ILE A 267 10.13 20.73 11.02
C ILE A 267 10.42 19.81 12.19
N SER A 268 9.37 19.16 12.71
CA SER A 268 9.45 18.28 13.88
C SER A 268 8.70 16.98 13.63
N ILE A 269 9.25 15.87 14.12
CA ILE A 269 8.52 14.61 14.25
C ILE A 269 7.87 14.57 15.63
N ILE A 270 6.55 14.34 15.65
CA ILE A 270 5.80 14.00 16.85
C ILE A 270 5.62 12.48 16.88
N VAL A 271 5.91 11.85 18.02
CA VAL A 271 5.49 10.47 18.33
C VAL A 271 4.75 10.50 19.66
N ASN A 272 3.53 9.95 19.70
CA ASN A 272 2.68 9.92 20.90
C ASN A 272 2.57 11.27 21.62
N GLY A 273 2.35 12.35 20.85
CA GLY A 273 2.22 13.74 21.36
C GLY A 273 3.53 14.43 21.75
N LYS A 274 4.66 13.72 21.82
CA LYS A 274 5.98 14.27 22.16
C LYS A 274 6.73 14.69 20.88
N LYS A 275 7.24 15.92 20.81
CA LYS A 275 8.16 16.39 19.74
C LYS A 275 9.57 15.84 20.01
N PHE A 276 10.14 15.05 19.11
CA PHE A 276 11.45 14.41 19.30
C PHE A 276 12.63 15.13 18.63
N LEU A 277 12.43 15.64 17.41
CA LEU A 277 13.49 16.26 16.61
C LEU A 277 13.05 17.63 16.10
N ARG A 278 14.02 18.50 15.75
CA ARG A 278 13.81 19.79 15.10
C ARG A 278 14.89 20.02 14.04
N TYR A 279 14.49 20.38 12.83
CA TYR A 279 15.38 20.74 11.71
C TYR A 279 14.66 21.67 10.73
N LYS A 280 15.37 22.22 9.73
CA LYS A 280 14.81 23.16 8.74
C LYS A 280 14.45 22.51 7.40
N ASP A 281 14.94 21.29 7.17
CA ASP A 281 14.83 20.58 5.89
C ASP A 281 13.54 19.75 5.80
N GLN A 282 12.99 19.52 4.60
CA GLN A 282 11.75 18.74 4.45
C GLN A 282 11.94 17.24 4.76
N VAL A 283 10.90 16.64 5.34
CA VAL A 283 10.74 15.18 5.41
C VAL A 283 10.05 14.70 4.14
N ASP A 284 10.67 13.73 3.47
CA ASP A 284 10.08 13.01 2.34
C ASP A 284 9.21 11.84 2.85
N LYS A 285 9.77 10.96 3.71
CA LYS A 285 9.07 9.79 4.26
C LYS A 285 9.27 9.68 5.78
N LEU A 286 8.28 9.10 6.46
CA LEU A 286 8.25 8.83 7.90
C LEU A 286 7.57 7.46 8.12
N THR A 287 8.02 6.71 9.12
CA THR A 287 7.40 5.43 9.53
C THR A 287 7.75 5.09 10.98
N ILE A 288 6.93 4.25 11.63
CA ILE A 288 7.07 3.88 13.06
C ILE A 288 6.93 2.38 13.30
N SER A 289 7.70 1.91 14.27
CA SER A 289 7.61 0.56 14.86
C SER A 289 6.32 0.35 15.67
N GLN A 290 5.98 -0.92 15.93
CA GLN A 290 4.70 -1.31 16.56
C GLN A 290 4.61 -0.97 18.06
N ASN A 291 5.73 -1.05 18.77
CA ASN A 291 5.93 -0.52 20.12
C ASN A 291 6.03 1.03 20.16
N GLY A 292 6.32 1.68 19.03
CA GLY A 292 6.47 3.14 18.95
C GLY A 292 7.80 3.68 19.45
N ASP A 293 8.70 2.81 19.93
CA ASP A 293 10.02 3.19 20.45
C ASP A 293 10.99 3.63 19.34
N ASN A 294 10.86 3.02 18.15
CA ASN A 294 11.67 3.31 16.97
C ASN A 294 10.86 4.00 15.87
N PHE A 295 11.46 5.00 15.21
CA PHE A 295 10.92 5.70 14.04
C PHE A 295 12.02 5.97 13.01
N ALA A 296 11.68 5.90 11.72
CA ALA A 296 12.60 6.19 10.61
C ALA A 296 12.04 7.27 9.69
N TYR A 297 12.91 8.14 9.18
CA TYR A 297 12.52 9.24 8.29
C TYR A 297 13.61 9.62 7.29
N SER A 298 13.20 10.07 6.09
CA SER A 298 14.10 10.56 5.04
C SER A 298 14.03 12.07 4.90
N LYS A 299 15.16 12.70 4.53
CA LYS A 299 15.21 14.09 4.06
C LYS A 299 16.03 14.20 2.77
N GLU A 300 15.88 15.31 2.07
CA GLU A 300 16.74 15.69 0.95
C GLU A 300 18.13 16.15 1.44
N GLU A 301 19.18 15.80 0.69
CA GLU A 301 20.56 16.24 0.89
C GLU A 301 21.26 16.33 -0.47
N GLY A 302 21.10 17.48 -1.15
CA GLY A 302 21.55 17.67 -2.54
C GLY A 302 20.59 17.01 -3.53
N SER A 303 21.12 16.29 -4.52
CA SER A 303 20.35 15.45 -5.44
C SER A 303 19.86 14.13 -4.81
N ASN A 304 20.26 13.86 -3.57
CA ASN A 304 20.15 12.57 -2.91
C ASN A 304 19.18 12.67 -1.71
N LYS A 305 18.71 11.52 -1.22
CA LYS A 305 17.92 11.39 0.01
C LYS A 305 18.69 10.63 1.09
N LYS A 306 18.64 11.15 2.31
CA LYS A 306 19.35 10.63 3.47
C LYS A 306 18.38 9.98 4.45
N MET A 307 18.66 8.74 4.82
CA MET A 307 17.83 7.90 5.66
C MET A 307 18.28 8.01 7.12
N PHE A 308 17.34 8.24 8.04
CA PHE A 308 17.58 8.32 9.48
C PHE A 308 16.72 7.32 10.25
N LEU A 309 17.29 6.72 11.29
CA LEU A 309 16.61 5.89 12.29
C LEU A 309 16.84 6.53 13.67
N ASN A 310 15.75 6.90 14.37
CA ASN A 310 15.78 7.60 15.66
C ASN A 310 16.67 8.86 15.67
N GLY A 311 16.79 9.56 14.53
CA GLY A 311 17.67 10.73 14.37
C GLY A 311 19.14 10.41 14.07
N LYS A 312 19.56 9.13 14.05
CA LYS A 312 20.89 8.71 13.57
C LYS A 312 20.83 8.42 12.06
N SER A 313 21.75 8.98 11.29
CA SER A 313 21.90 8.68 9.86
C SER A 313 22.28 7.22 9.64
N ILE A 314 21.62 6.54 8.70
CA ILE A 314 21.86 5.13 8.34
C ILE A 314 22.15 4.90 6.84
N GLY A 315 22.07 5.93 5.99
CA GLY A 315 22.50 5.84 4.58
C GLY A 315 22.18 7.10 3.76
N LEU A 316 22.83 7.24 2.62
CA LEU A 316 22.59 8.28 1.60
C LEU A 316 22.38 7.59 0.25
N TRP A 317 21.30 7.96 -0.44
CA TRP A 317 20.74 7.25 -1.59
C TRP A 317 20.30 8.23 -2.66
N GLY A 318 20.15 7.83 -3.92
CA GLY A 318 19.58 8.69 -4.96
C GLY A 318 18.10 8.99 -4.68
N ASP A 319 17.33 7.94 -4.38
CA ASP A 319 15.95 8.03 -3.87
C ASP A 319 15.68 6.88 -2.88
N ILE A 320 14.64 7.00 -2.08
CA ILE A 320 14.19 6.00 -1.09
C ILE A 320 12.70 5.77 -1.38
N TYR A 321 12.33 4.60 -1.92
CA TYR A 321 10.96 4.34 -2.38
C TYR A 321 10.01 3.97 -1.23
N SER A 322 10.45 3.13 -0.29
CA SER A 322 9.65 2.71 0.88
C SER A 322 10.53 2.24 2.04
N PHE A 323 10.06 2.36 3.29
CA PHE A 323 10.72 1.83 4.50
C PHE A 323 9.68 1.18 5.42
N TYR A 324 9.97 -0.02 5.92
CA TYR A 324 9.11 -0.79 6.80
C TYR A 324 9.90 -1.30 8.02
N PHE A 325 9.29 -1.20 9.21
CA PHE A 325 9.68 -2.03 10.35
C PHE A 325 8.99 -3.39 10.23
N ILE A 326 9.67 -4.47 10.65
CA ILE A 326 9.05 -5.79 10.71
C ILE A 326 8.14 -5.83 11.97
N LEU A 327 6.88 -6.23 11.79
CA LEU A 327 5.82 -5.99 12.79
C LEU A 327 6.10 -6.62 14.17
N ASP A 328 6.69 -7.81 14.18
CA ASP A 328 7.04 -8.55 15.41
C ASP A 328 8.38 -8.14 16.03
N ASP A 329 9.19 -7.31 15.36
CA ASP A 329 10.53 -6.91 15.84
C ASP A 329 10.87 -5.48 15.41
N SER A 330 10.73 -4.55 16.34
CA SER A 330 10.99 -3.12 16.14
C SER A 330 12.43 -2.76 15.75
N ASN A 331 13.38 -3.68 15.93
CA ASN A 331 14.79 -3.46 15.61
C ASN A 331 15.15 -3.97 14.22
N ASN A 332 14.33 -4.86 13.65
CA ASN A 332 14.46 -5.32 12.28
C ASN A 332 13.59 -4.47 11.32
N TRP A 333 14.21 -4.07 10.22
CA TRP A 333 13.62 -3.15 9.25
C TRP A 333 14.18 -3.42 7.85
N VAL A 334 13.48 -2.92 6.85
CA VAL A 334 13.85 -3.05 5.45
C VAL A 334 13.38 -1.81 4.67
N TYR A 335 14.19 -1.34 3.71
CA TYR A 335 13.81 -0.27 2.79
C TYR A 335 14.22 -0.56 1.35
N ASN A 336 13.46 -0.04 0.39
CA ASN A 336 13.83 -0.03 -1.02
C ASN A 336 14.38 1.36 -1.37
N ALA A 337 15.57 1.42 -1.96
CA ALA A 337 16.25 2.66 -2.36
C ALA A 337 16.99 2.52 -3.70
N MET A 338 17.08 3.62 -4.44
CA MET A 338 17.96 3.78 -5.59
C MET A 338 19.34 4.24 -5.12
N ARG A 339 20.42 3.62 -5.63
CA ARG A 339 21.79 4.06 -5.33
C ARG A 339 22.10 5.48 -5.85
N SER A 340 23.06 6.15 -5.22
CA SER A 340 23.60 7.44 -5.70
C SER A 340 24.37 7.24 -7.01
N LEU A 341 24.27 8.21 -7.93
CA LEU A 341 24.91 8.18 -9.26
C LEU A 341 26.37 8.64 -9.21
N ASP A 342 27.15 8.08 -8.29
CA ASP A 342 28.56 8.43 -8.11
C ASP A 342 29.46 7.78 -9.18
N PHE A 343 30.18 8.62 -9.93
CA PHE A 343 31.24 8.26 -10.90
C PHE A 343 30.83 7.37 -12.10
N GLY A 344 29.61 7.56 -12.62
CA GLY A 344 29.35 7.44 -14.06
C GLY A 344 29.35 6.04 -14.68
N LYS A 345 29.18 4.97 -13.89
CA LYS A 345 28.94 3.61 -14.41
C LYS A 345 27.83 2.80 -13.72
N ASP A 346 27.48 3.07 -12.46
CA ASP A 346 26.35 2.41 -11.79
C ASP A 346 25.03 3.07 -12.24
N ILE A 347 24.36 2.47 -13.22
CA ILE A 347 23.07 2.98 -13.76
C ILE A 347 21.95 2.70 -12.75
N GLY A 348 21.68 3.67 -11.86
CA GLY A 348 20.39 3.83 -11.16
C GLY A 348 19.81 2.57 -10.49
N ALA A 349 20.66 1.69 -9.96
CA ALA A 349 20.23 0.40 -9.46
C ALA A 349 19.37 0.53 -8.19
N ASN A 350 18.20 -0.10 -8.19
CA ASN A 350 17.30 -0.20 -7.04
C ASN A 350 17.63 -1.45 -6.22
N CYS A 351 17.80 -1.28 -4.92
CA CYS A 351 18.16 -2.34 -3.99
C CYS A 351 17.27 -2.33 -2.74
N ILE A 352 17.20 -3.47 -2.08
CA ILE A 352 16.49 -3.66 -0.82
C ILE A 352 17.53 -3.75 0.30
N VAL A 353 17.54 -2.77 1.19
CA VAL A 353 18.52 -2.65 2.30
C VAL A 353 17.87 -3.12 3.59
N THR A 354 18.54 -3.99 4.33
CA THR A 354 18.04 -4.58 5.59
C THR A 354 18.75 -4.02 6.82
N SER A 355 18.19 -4.28 8.00
CA SER A 355 18.75 -3.96 9.33
C SER A 355 20.18 -4.46 9.59
N SER A 356 20.64 -5.47 8.85
CA SER A 356 22.02 -5.97 8.90
C SER A 356 23.04 -5.11 8.12
N GLY A 357 22.56 -4.18 7.29
CA GLY A 357 23.35 -3.49 6.27
C GLY A 357 23.50 -4.27 4.96
N GLU A 358 22.91 -5.46 4.83
CA GLU A 358 22.89 -6.22 3.57
C GLU A 358 21.96 -5.57 2.54
N GLU A 359 22.50 -5.34 1.34
CA GLU A 359 21.76 -4.95 0.13
C GLU A 359 21.37 -6.19 -0.69
N ILE A 360 20.10 -6.29 -1.04
CA ILE A 360 19.49 -7.44 -1.70
C ILE A 360 18.87 -6.98 -3.03
N ASP A 361 19.21 -7.69 -4.11
CA ASP A 361 18.80 -7.38 -5.49
C ASP A 361 19.31 -6.01 -6.01
N ARG A 362 19.36 -5.83 -7.33
CA ARG A 362 19.81 -4.60 -8.01
C ARG A 362 18.83 -4.09 -9.08
N THR A 363 17.70 -4.79 -9.28
CA THR A 363 16.61 -4.44 -10.21
C THR A 363 15.24 -4.42 -9.51
N ALA A 364 15.22 -4.32 -8.18
CA ALA A 364 14.00 -4.44 -7.38
C ALA A 364 13.14 -3.16 -7.36
N PHE A 365 12.04 -3.14 -8.11
CA PHE A 365 11.21 -1.94 -8.32
C PHE A 365 9.98 -1.85 -7.39
N HIS A 366 9.51 -2.97 -6.81
CA HIS A 366 8.50 -2.98 -5.75
C HIS A 366 8.90 -3.91 -4.60
N LEU A 367 8.74 -3.42 -3.37
CA LEU A 367 9.01 -4.15 -2.11
C LEU A 367 7.69 -4.32 -1.34
N VAL A 368 7.38 -5.56 -0.92
CA VAL A 368 6.16 -5.92 -0.19
C VAL A 368 6.52 -6.78 1.02
N VAL A 369 6.38 -6.24 2.22
CA VAL A 369 6.56 -7.01 3.46
C VAL A 369 5.22 -7.62 3.85
N ALA A 370 5.11 -8.94 3.83
CA ALA A 370 3.88 -9.63 4.21
C ALA A 370 3.62 -9.46 5.72
N LYS A 371 2.37 -9.22 6.11
CA LYS A 371 2.06 -8.77 7.48
C LYS A 371 2.18 -9.86 8.56
N SER A 372 2.34 -11.14 8.17
CA SER A 372 2.10 -12.27 9.08
C SER A 372 3.34 -13.06 9.54
N ARG A 373 4.56 -12.70 9.11
CA ARG A 373 5.85 -13.23 9.63
C ARG A 373 7.07 -12.58 8.95
N LYS A 374 8.27 -13.07 9.30
CA LYS A 374 9.64 -12.69 8.86
C LYS A 374 9.92 -12.71 7.33
N ASN A 375 8.90 -12.74 6.47
CA ASN A 375 9.05 -12.94 5.03
C ASN A 375 9.04 -11.62 4.26
N ILE A 376 10.14 -11.32 3.57
CA ILE A 376 10.28 -10.18 2.69
C ILE A 376 10.04 -10.66 1.26
N TYR A 377 9.04 -10.08 0.59
CA TYR A 377 8.73 -10.34 -0.82
C TYR A 377 9.07 -9.12 -1.66
N TRP A 378 9.52 -9.33 -2.90
CA TRP A 378 9.73 -8.22 -3.83
C TRP A 378 9.61 -8.65 -5.29
N LEU A 379 9.53 -7.62 -6.13
CA LEU A 379 9.51 -7.72 -7.58
C LEU A 379 10.78 -7.11 -8.16
N SER A 380 11.45 -7.89 -8.99
CA SER A 380 12.56 -7.48 -9.83
C SER A 380 12.11 -7.51 -11.29
N SER A 381 12.62 -6.61 -12.14
CA SER A 381 12.31 -6.62 -13.57
C SER A 381 13.56 -6.34 -14.39
N ASP A 382 13.80 -7.19 -15.40
CA ASP A 382 14.69 -6.85 -16.51
C ASP A 382 13.89 -6.19 -17.65
N ASP A 383 14.47 -6.07 -18.84
CA ASP A 383 13.80 -5.45 -19.99
C ASP A 383 12.74 -6.34 -20.67
N ASN A 384 12.59 -7.61 -20.24
CA ASN A 384 11.69 -8.58 -20.87
C ASN A 384 10.74 -9.30 -19.89
N SER A 385 10.97 -9.22 -18.58
CA SER A 385 10.30 -10.06 -17.58
C SER A 385 10.13 -9.38 -16.21
N VAL A 386 9.22 -9.95 -15.41
CA VAL A 386 8.99 -9.56 -14.01
C VAL A 386 9.09 -10.82 -13.15
N THR A 387 9.98 -10.80 -12.17
CA THR A 387 10.35 -11.96 -11.34
C THR A 387 10.01 -11.71 -9.88
N PHE A 388 9.35 -12.69 -9.25
CA PHE A 388 8.96 -12.66 -7.84
C PHE A 388 10.01 -13.32 -6.97
N PHE A 389 10.32 -12.70 -5.83
CA PHE A 389 11.27 -13.20 -4.85
C PHE A 389 10.64 -13.27 -3.45
N LEU A 390 11.05 -14.29 -2.69
CA LEU A 390 10.73 -14.48 -1.27
C LEU A 390 12.03 -14.82 -0.53
N ASN A 391 12.45 -13.98 0.42
CA ASN A 391 13.62 -14.23 1.28
C ASN A 391 14.89 -14.63 0.49
N LYS A 392 15.11 -13.99 -0.67
CA LYS A 392 16.22 -14.24 -1.63
C LYS A 392 16.10 -15.51 -2.48
N LYS A 393 15.05 -16.33 -2.31
CA LYS A 393 14.70 -17.37 -3.29
C LYS A 393 13.84 -16.75 -4.40
N GLU A 394 14.23 -16.96 -5.65
CA GLU A 394 13.37 -16.78 -6.82
C GLU A 394 12.17 -17.74 -6.71
N ILE A 395 10.93 -17.24 -6.88
CA ILE A 395 9.74 -18.08 -7.00
C ILE A 395 9.47 -18.30 -8.48
N LYS A 396 9.79 -19.49 -8.98
CA LYS A 396 9.46 -19.90 -10.34
C LYS A 396 8.01 -20.39 -10.41
N TYR A 397 7.31 -19.96 -11.47
CA TYR A 397 5.90 -20.27 -11.75
C TYR A 397 5.55 -21.76 -11.61
N GLU A 398 6.46 -22.66 -12.03
CA GLU A 398 6.24 -24.10 -12.06
C GLU A 398 6.40 -24.79 -10.69
N GLU A 399 7.18 -24.21 -9.75
CA GLU A 399 7.39 -24.79 -8.41
C GLU A 399 6.18 -24.62 -7.47
N LEU A 400 5.17 -23.84 -7.88
CA LEU A 400 3.97 -23.57 -7.07
C LEU A 400 2.94 -24.71 -7.06
N GLU A 401 3.12 -25.77 -7.87
CA GLU A 401 2.24 -26.95 -7.86
C GLU A 401 2.76 -28.13 -7.01
N GLU A 402 3.96 -28.06 -6.42
CA GLU A 402 4.58 -29.21 -5.71
C GLU A 402 4.77 -29.06 -4.18
N TYR A 403 4.45 -27.92 -3.57
CA TYR A 403 4.43 -27.79 -2.10
C TYR A 403 3.14 -28.36 -1.48
N TYR A 404 3.00 -29.69 -1.55
CA TYR A 404 1.90 -30.49 -0.97
C TYR A 404 1.96 -30.61 0.55
#